data_AF-A0A1T2WZN2-F1
#
_entry.id   AF-A0A1T2WZN2-F1
#
_cell.length_a   1.000
_cell.length_b   1.000
_cell.length_c   1.000
_cell.angle_alpha   90.00
_cell.angle_beta   90.00
_cell.angle_gamma   90.00
#
_symmetry.space_group_name_H-M   'P 1'
#
loop_
_entity.id
_entity.type
_entity.pdbx_description
1 polymer ?
#
loop_
_entity_poly.entity_id
_entity_poly.type
_entity_poly.pdbx_seq_one_letter_code
_entity_poly.pdbx_strand_id
1 'polypeptide(L)'
;MKFFKYMYENRVFFFRELEPVGPRNTPNNSEGKDDLICGLDLVLKRMSGWDEKVDTINPNYKVRYDGFGWLNSREWFDLVAMRFRHHLHQKSELEQKLKV
;
A
#
# COMPACT_ATOMS: atom_id res chain seq x y z
N MET A 1 -11.96 12.01 -2.75
CA MET A 1 -11.67 10.60 -2.42
C MET A 1 -12.57 9.58 -3.15
N LYS A 2 -12.86 9.75 -4.46
CA LYS A 2 -13.64 8.77 -5.27
C LYS A 2 -12.74 7.79 -6.03
N PHE A 3 -11.50 8.18 -6.33
CA PHE A 3 -10.58 7.43 -7.18
C PHE A 3 -10.03 6.14 -6.53
N PHE A 4 -9.52 6.21 -5.28
CA PHE A 4 -9.03 5.00 -4.59
C PHE A 4 -10.16 4.01 -4.27
N LYS A 5 -11.36 4.52 -3.94
CA LYS A 5 -12.56 3.70 -3.77
C LYS A 5 -12.94 2.99 -5.08
N TYR A 6 -12.96 3.72 -6.20
CA TYR A 6 -13.19 3.15 -7.53
C TYR A 6 -12.18 2.05 -7.87
N MET A 7 -10.88 2.29 -7.66
CA MET A 7 -9.87 1.26 -7.95
C MET A 7 -10.03 0.01 -7.10
N TYR A 8 -10.35 0.18 -5.82
CA TYR A 8 -10.62 -0.94 -4.91
C TYR A 8 -11.85 -1.75 -5.37
N GLU A 9 -12.97 -1.08 -5.64
CA GLU A 9 -14.22 -1.72 -6.05
C GLU A 9 -14.11 -2.42 -7.41
N ASN A 10 -13.39 -1.81 -8.35
CA ASN A 10 -13.25 -2.33 -9.71
C ASN A 10 -12.02 -3.23 -9.90
N ARG A 11 -11.31 -3.58 -8.82
CA ARG A 11 -10.07 -4.38 -8.84
C ARG A 11 -9.03 -3.85 -9.85
N VAL A 12 -9.00 -2.54 -10.07
CA VAL A 12 -8.04 -1.89 -10.96
C VAL A 12 -6.77 -1.67 -10.16
N PHE A 13 -5.82 -2.60 -10.31
CA PHE A 13 -4.57 -2.60 -9.56
C PHE A 13 -3.39 -2.33 -10.50
N PHE A 14 -3.04 -1.05 -10.65
CA PHE A 14 -1.98 -0.57 -11.55
C PHE A 14 -0.55 -1.04 -11.22
N PHE A 15 -0.34 -1.78 -10.13
CA PHE A 15 1.01 -1.99 -9.59
C PHE A 15 1.78 -3.19 -10.13
N ARG A 16 1.12 -4.18 -10.75
CA ARG A 16 1.82 -5.39 -11.21
C ARG A 16 2.20 -5.37 -12.69
N GLU A 17 1.56 -4.51 -13.49
CA GLU A 17 1.62 -4.60 -14.95
C GLU A 17 2.50 -3.56 -15.63
N LEU A 18 2.92 -2.49 -14.94
CA LEU A 18 3.58 -1.36 -15.61
C LEU A 18 5.03 -1.09 -15.18
N GLU A 19 5.52 -1.69 -14.09
CA GLU A 19 6.93 -1.55 -13.73
C GLU A 19 7.73 -2.80 -14.13
N PRO A 20 8.91 -2.65 -14.77
CA PRO A 20 9.80 -3.76 -15.03
C PRO A 20 10.07 -4.54 -13.74
N VAL A 21 10.06 -5.88 -13.83
CA VAL A 21 10.49 -6.72 -12.70
C VAL A 21 11.93 -6.34 -12.37
N GLY A 22 12.12 -5.75 -11.20
CA GLY A 22 13.39 -5.23 -10.75
C GLY A 22 13.48 -5.28 -9.22
N PRO A 23 14.68 -5.08 -8.64
CA PRO A 23 14.91 -5.26 -7.21
C PRO A 23 14.03 -4.38 -6.31
N ARG A 24 13.47 -3.29 -6.85
CA ARG A 24 12.53 -2.40 -6.13
C ARG A 24 11.12 -3.00 -5.98
N ASN A 25 10.76 -3.93 -6.86
CA ASN A 25 9.40 -4.48 -7.00
C ASN A 25 9.32 -5.99 -6.80
N THR A 26 10.47 -6.65 -6.73
CA THR A 26 10.57 -8.04 -6.29
C THR A 26 10.60 -8.06 -4.76
N PRO A 27 9.62 -8.70 -4.09
CA PRO A 27 9.66 -8.87 -2.64
C PRO A 27 10.96 -9.59 -2.24
N ASN A 28 11.72 -8.99 -1.32
CA ASN A 28 12.84 -9.66 -0.71
C ASN A 28 12.31 -10.59 0.39
N ASN A 29 12.28 -11.90 0.14
CA ASN A 29 11.81 -12.90 1.09
C ASN A 29 12.96 -13.47 1.96
N SER A 30 14.01 -12.68 2.21
CA SER A 30 15.14 -13.11 3.04
C SER A 30 14.84 -13.11 4.54
N GLU A 31 13.84 -12.34 4.98
CA GLU A 31 13.47 -12.18 6.39
C GLU A 31 12.57 -13.32 6.88
N GLY A 32 12.68 -13.64 8.18
CA GLY A 32 11.83 -14.62 8.83
C GLY A 32 10.40 -14.09 9.05
N LYS A 33 9.46 -15.00 9.34
CA LYS A 33 8.06 -14.61 9.63
C LYS A 33 7.96 -13.65 10.83
N ASP A 34 8.74 -13.90 11.88
CA ASP A 34 8.71 -13.07 13.10
C ASP A 34 9.26 -11.67 12.83
N ASP A 35 10.31 -11.55 12.02
CA ASP A 35 10.88 -10.26 11.59
C ASP A 35 9.85 -9.47 10.78
N LEU A 36 9.14 -10.14 9.86
CA LEU A 36 8.08 -9.52 9.06
C LEU A 36 6.91 -9.04 9.93
N ILE A 37 6.50 -9.83 10.94
CA ILE A 37 5.45 -9.44 11.90
C ILE A 37 5.88 -8.20 12.68
N CYS A 38 7.12 -8.18 13.21
CA CYS A 38 7.65 -7.02 13.92
C CYS A 38 7.72 -5.77 13.02
N GLY A 39 8.08 -5.95 11.75
CA GLY A 39 8.08 -4.89 10.74
C GLY A 39 6.68 -4.32 10.50
N LEU A 40 5.67 -5.18 10.39
CA LEU A 40 4.27 -4.76 10.25
C LEU A 40 3.77 -4.00 11.48
N ASP A 41 4.10 -4.44 12.69
CA ASP A 41 3.76 -3.72 13.93
C ASP A 41 4.37 -2.32 13.97
N LEU A 42 5.62 -2.17 13.51
CA LEU A 42 6.27 -0.87 13.40
C LEU A 42 5.57 0.04 12.39
N VAL A 43 5.14 -0.51 11.24
CA VAL A 43 4.36 0.24 10.25
C VAL A 43 3.03 0.68 10.84
N LEU A 44 2.29 -0.20 11.53
CA LEU A 44 1.03 0.13 12.17
C LEU A 44 1.21 1.26 13.19
N LYS A 45 2.21 1.17 14.07
CA LYS A 45 2.52 2.22 15.06
C LYS A 45 2.79 3.57 14.40
N ARG A 46 3.54 3.57 13.29
CA ARG A 46 3.84 4.81 12.53
C ARG A 46 2.58 5.37 11.88
N MET A 47 1.77 4.52 11.26
CA MET A 47 0.52 4.93 10.61
C MET A 47 -0.45 5.55 11.63
N SER A 48 -0.63 4.93 12.80
CA SER A 48 -1.44 5.50 13.88
C SER A 48 -0.94 6.87 14.32
N GLY A 49 0.37 7.05 14.48
CA GLY A 49 0.95 8.35 14.83
C GLY A 49 0.83 9.42 13.75
N TRP A 50 0.60 9.03 12.49
CA TRP A 50 0.36 9.95 11.37
C TRP A 50 -1.10 10.30 11.16
N ASP A 51 -2.04 9.43 11.54
CA ASP A 51 -3.47 9.65 11.33
C ASP A 51 -3.95 10.97 11.95
N GLU A 52 -3.44 11.30 13.13
CA GLU A 52 -3.75 12.55 13.85
C GLU A 52 -3.09 13.79 13.24
N LYS A 53 -2.04 13.63 12.43
CA LYS A 53 -1.17 14.73 11.95
C LYS A 53 -1.34 15.01 10.46
N VAL A 54 -1.76 14.02 9.69
CA VAL A 54 -1.70 14.08 8.22
C VAL A 54 -2.59 15.19 7.65
N ASP A 55 -3.70 15.53 8.32
CA ASP A 55 -4.59 16.65 7.94
C ASP A 55 -4.05 18.02 8.31
N THR A 56 -3.06 18.11 9.21
CA THR A 56 -2.44 19.39 9.57
C THR A 56 -1.39 19.84 8.55
N ILE A 57 -1.04 18.97 7.60
CA ILE A 57 -0.04 19.24 6.57
C ILE A 57 -0.70 20.00 5.42
N ASN A 58 0.01 21.00 4.89
CA ASN A 58 -0.48 21.77 3.75
C ASN A 58 -0.72 20.85 2.53
N PRO A 59 -1.97 20.76 2.00
CA PRO A 59 -2.32 19.84 0.92
C PRO A 59 -1.69 20.20 -0.44
N ASN A 60 -1.07 21.37 -0.55
CA ASN A 60 -0.32 21.79 -1.73
C ASN A 60 1.09 21.19 -1.79
N TYR A 61 1.60 20.64 -0.70
CA TYR A 61 2.86 19.91 -0.71
C TYR A 61 2.63 18.52 -1.28
N LYS A 62 3.18 18.29 -2.47
CA LYS A 62 3.00 17.05 -3.22
C LYS A 62 4.33 16.44 -3.60
N VAL A 63 4.37 15.11 -3.56
CA VAL A 63 5.49 14.31 -4.04
C VAL A 63 5.01 13.46 -5.20
N ARG A 64 5.81 13.38 -6.26
CA ARG A 64 5.50 12.57 -7.43
C ARG A 64 5.64 11.09 -7.08
N TYR A 65 4.61 10.33 -7.44
CA TYR A 65 4.58 8.88 -7.31
C TYR A 65 4.30 8.23 -8.66
N ASP A 66 5.08 7.19 -8.95
CA ASP A 66 4.96 6.43 -10.19
C ASP A 66 3.58 5.76 -10.26
N GLY A 67 2.89 5.92 -11.39
CA GLY A 67 1.53 5.40 -11.61
C GLY A 67 0.38 6.27 -11.09
N PHE A 68 0.61 7.22 -10.18
CA PHE A 68 -0.46 8.05 -9.58
C PHE A 68 -0.26 9.56 -9.69
N GLY A 69 0.89 10.01 -10.19
CA GLY A 69 1.17 11.43 -10.37
C GLY A 69 1.53 12.11 -9.04
N TRP A 70 1.06 13.33 -8.84
CA TRP A 70 1.41 14.14 -7.66
C TRP A 70 0.42 13.93 -6.53
N LEU A 71 0.89 13.30 -5.45
CA LEU A 71 0.08 13.01 -4.27
C LEU A 71 0.49 13.88 -3.09
N ASN A 72 -0.49 14.40 -2.36
CA ASN A 72 -0.27 15.05 -1.06
C ASN A 72 -0.19 14.02 0.08
N SER A 73 0.06 14.50 1.30
CA SER A 73 0.21 13.66 2.50
C SER A 73 -1.01 12.77 2.76
N ARG A 74 -2.23 13.30 2.66
CA ARG A 74 -3.48 12.56 2.88
C ARG A 74 -3.69 11.48 1.80
N GLU A 75 -3.44 11.82 0.54
CA GLU A 75 -3.55 10.86 -0.57
C GLU A 75 -2.54 9.71 -0.46
N TRP A 76 -1.31 10.00 -0.02
CA TRP A 76 -0.32 8.98 0.31
C TRP A 76 -0.76 8.09 1.46
N PHE A 77 -1.32 8.67 2.53
CA PHE A 77 -1.82 7.93 3.67
C PHE A 77 -2.95 6.97 3.29
N ASP A 78 -3.91 7.44 2.48
CA ASP A 78 -5.03 6.62 1.99
C ASP A 78 -4.56 5.50 1.05
N LEU A 79 -3.54 5.76 0.24
CA LEU A 79 -2.93 4.78 -0.66
C LEU A 79 -2.34 3.60 0.12
N VAL A 80 -1.67 3.85 1.25
CA VAL A 80 -1.13 2.78 2.12
C VAL A 80 -2.26 1.86 2.60
N ALA A 81 -3.35 2.43 3.14
CA ALA A 81 -4.48 1.64 3.63
C ALA A 81 -5.15 0.81 2.52
N MET A 82 -5.30 1.37 1.33
CA MET A 82 -5.84 0.66 0.17
C MET A 82 -4.92 -0.49 -0.27
N ARG A 83 -3.60 -0.27 -0.31
CA ARG A 83 -2.61 -1.28 -0.70
C ARG A 83 -2.59 -2.48 0.26
N PHE A 84 -2.73 -2.24 1.57
CA PHE A 84 -2.87 -3.31 2.55
C PHE A 84 -4.11 -4.18 2.30
N ARG A 85 -5.28 -3.56 2.11
CA ARG A 85 -6.51 -4.31 1.80
C ARG A 85 -6.39 -5.12 0.51
N HIS A 86 -5.74 -4.55 -0.50
CA HIS A 86 -5.45 -5.25 -1.74
C HIS A 86 -4.59 -6.51 -1.52
N HIS A 87 -3.49 -6.42 -0.78
CA HIS A 87 -2.63 -7.57 -0.51
C HIS A 87 -3.30 -8.65 0.34
N LEU A 88 -4.16 -8.25 1.30
CA LEU A 88 -4.96 -9.23 2.05
C LEU A 88 -5.91 -10.01 1.14
N HIS A 89 -6.52 -9.34 0.16
CA HIS A 89 -7.36 -9.99 -0.83
C HIS A 89 -6.54 -10.94 -1.72
N GLN A 90 -5.39 -10.48 -2.24
CA GLN A 90 -4.49 -11.34 -3.00
C GLN A 90 -4.05 -12.58 -2.23
N LYS A 91 -3.72 -12.42 -0.94
CA LYS A 91 -3.38 -13.52 -0.05
C LYS A 91 -4.53 -14.53 0.05
N SER A 92 -5.75 -14.06 0.30
CA SER A 92 -6.93 -14.94 0.37
C SER A 92 -7.21 -15.67 -0.95
N GLU A 93 -7.03 -15.00 -2.10
CA GLU A 93 -7.15 -15.65 -3.41
C GLU A 93 -6.10 -16.74 -3.63
N LEU A 94 -4.87 -16.52 -3.16
CA LEU A 94 -3.80 -17.53 -3.21
C LEU A 94 -4.09 -18.70 -2.28
N GLU A 95 -4.52 -18.44 -1.05
CA GLU A 95 -4.95 -19.46 -0.07
C GLU A 95 -6.07 -20.34 -0.64
N GLN A 96 -7.10 -19.73 -1.23
CA GLN A 96 -8.17 -20.45 -1.92
C GLN A 96 -7.66 -21.33 -3.08
N LYS A 97 -6.73 -20.83 -3.89
CA LYS A 97 -6.13 -21.59 -5.00
C LYS A 97 -5.25 -22.74 -4.52
N LEU A 98 -4.51 -22.53 -3.44
CA LEU A 98 -3.62 -23.53 -2.84
C LEU A 98 -4.36 -24.52 -1.93
N LYS A 99 -5.64 -24.25 -1.60
CA LYS A 99 -6.46 -24.99 -0.64
C LYS A 99 -5.84 -25.05 0.76
N VAL A 100 -5.21 -23.95 1.16
CA VAL A 100 -4.58 -23.76 2.49
C VAL A 100 -5.35 -22.71 3.26
#